data_AF-A0A643FU76-F1
#
_entry.id   AF-A0A643FU76-F1
#
_cell.length_a   1.000
_cell.length_b   1.000
_cell.length_c   1.000
_cell.angle_alpha   90.00
_cell.angle_beta   90.00
_cell.angle_gamma   90.00
#
_symmetry.space_group_name_H-M   'P 1'
#
loop_
_entity.id
_entity.type
_entity.pdbx_description
1 polymer ?
#
loop_
_entity_poly.entity_id
_entity_poly.type
_entity_poly.pdbx_seq_one_letter_code
_entity_poly.pdbx_strand_id
1 'polypeptide(L)'
;MLVELGYGLFVGRNTYRLSDALSNLSQGLLSQLVASVSQLFQIGLYVLTWRRVALFPHAGLWGSVWGWLLAIVMFDFCDYWLHRAGHESAVFWAAHAVHHQSQDFNLSTALRQESTVAFLGWPFYLPMALAGVAPQQFALAGLVVLLYQFWIHTEHIGKLGWFDRVFSSPSNHRVHHAVNDQYLDKNYGGMLIIWDRLFGTFAEEEEKPVYGTRTPLNSWSLLWAVASGYMPLWQMARRAPRWQDKIKVWFKAPGWLPPGVSDDSAPFDLQRARQRFDPPLVAGAAPVALLQFALLMVAGAGYLWQSDAMGSGLLWGLALLLIAGLAGLGGLLQGRLRPRSLLGLDVLLLLLAGLLLR
;
A
#
# COMPACT_ATOMS: atom_id res chain seq x y z
N MET A 1 -0.74 10.58 -12.71
CA MET A 1 0.24 11.36 -11.93
C MET A 1 0.65 12.66 -12.63
N LEU A 2 1.45 12.64 -13.71
CA LEU A 2 1.93 13.89 -14.36
C LEU A 2 0.81 14.82 -14.84
N VAL A 3 -0.29 14.26 -15.35
CA VAL A 3 -1.49 15.04 -15.72
C VAL A 3 -2.11 15.74 -14.50
N GLU A 4 -2.23 15.05 -13.37
CA GLU A 4 -2.75 15.62 -12.12
C GLU A 4 -1.81 16.69 -11.57
N LEU A 5 -0.50 16.44 -11.56
CA LEU A 5 0.51 17.43 -11.18
C LEU A 5 0.42 18.69 -12.06
N GLY A 6 0.37 18.51 -13.38
CA GLY A 6 0.24 19.62 -14.33
C GLY A 6 -1.05 20.42 -14.13
N TYR A 7 -2.17 19.73 -13.91
CA TYR A 7 -3.45 20.37 -13.58
C TYR A 7 -3.37 21.14 -12.26
N GLY A 8 -2.84 20.54 -11.19
CA GLY A 8 -2.67 21.17 -9.89
C GLY A 8 -1.80 22.42 -9.94
N LEU A 9 -0.70 22.40 -10.71
CA LEU A 9 0.13 23.58 -10.96
C LEU A 9 -0.62 24.66 -11.74
N PHE A 10 -1.35 24.28 -12.79
CA PHE A 10 -2.14 25.20 -13.61
C PHE A 10 -3.22 25.94 -12.82
N VAL A 11 -3.90 25.25 -11.89
CA VAL A 11 -4.95 25.87 -11.05
C VAL A 11 -4.41 26.43 -9.72
N GLY A 12 -3.09 26.44 -9.51
CA GLY A 12 -2.47 26.96 -8.28
C GLY A 12 -2.74 26.13 -7.01
N ARG A 13 -3.10 24.86 -7.15
CA ARG A 13 -3.37 23.91 -6.05
C ARG A 13 -2.50 22.66 -6.20
N ASN A 14 -1.19 22.80 -6.06
CA ASN A 14 -0.28 21.65 -6.11
C ASN A 14 -0.48 20.74 -4.88
N THR A 15 -0.76 19.46 -5.13
CA THR A 15 -0.97 18.41 -4.12
C THR A 15 0.25 17.49 -3.96
N TYR A 16 1.35 17.75 -4.68
CA TYR A 16 2.56 16.93 -4.67
C TYR A 16 3.71 17.61 -3.95
N ARG A 17 4.37 16.87 -3.07
CA ARG A 17 5.73 17.17 -2.58
C ARG A 17 6.69 16.12 -3.12
N LEU A 18 7.84 16.57 -3.62
CA LEU A 18 8.81 15.69 -4.29
C LEU A 18 9.22 14.49 -3.42
N SER A 19 9.57 14.75 -2.16
CA SER A 19 10.04 13.72 -1.23
C SER A 19 8.96 12.68 -0.92
N ASP A 20 7.71 13.12 -0.69
CA ASP A 20 6.58 12.25 -0.42
C ASP A 20 6.23 11.40 -1.66
N ALA A 21 6.15 12.03 -2.84
CA ALA A 21 5.87 11.33 -4.10
C ALA A 21 6.93 10.28 -4.45
N LEU A 22 8.23 10.60 -4.30
CA LEU A 22 9.30 9.63 -4.49
C LEU A 22 9.24 8.51 -3.44
N SER A 23 8.95 8.82 -2.17
CA SER A 23 8.77 7.81 -1.13
C SER A 23 7.61 6.85 -1.45
N ASN A 24 6.51 7.37 -1.96
CA ASN A 24 5.34 6.59 -2.35
C ASN A 24 5.67 5.61 -3.47
N LEU A 25 6.27 6.12 -4.55
CA LEU A 25 6.68 5.27 -5.67
C LEU A 25 7.77 4.26 -5.29
N SER A 26 8.66 4.62 -4.34
CA SER A 26 9.65 3.70 -3.79
C SER A 26 9.02 2.55 -3.01
N GLN A 27 7.94 2.78 -2.24
CA GLN A 27 7.17 1.69 -1.63
C GLN A 27 6.50 0.81 -2.68
N GLY A 28 5.94 1.41 -3.74
CA GLY A 28 5.41 0.67 -4.88
C GLY A 28 6.44 -0.28 -5.51
N LEU A 29 7.66 0.21 -5.78
CA LEU A 29 8.72 -0.64 -6.30
C LEU A 29 9.12 -1.75 -5.31
N LEU A 30 9.24 -1.44 -4.02
CA LEU A 30 9.51 -2.46 -3.01
C LEU A 30 8.42 -3.54 -3.00
N SER A 31 7.15 -3.15 -3.09
CA SER A 31 6.03 -4.10 -3.15
C SER A 31 6.18 -5.03 -4.34
N GLN A 32 6.52 -4.52 -5.53
CA GLN A 32 6.75 -5.37 -6.71
C GLN A 32 7.95 -6.32 -6.56
N LEU A 33 9.05 -5.87 -5.94
CA LEU A 33 10.21 -6.71 -5.65
C LEU A 33 9.89 -7.81 -4.63
N VAL A 34 9.06 -7.53 -3.64
CA VAL A 34 8.59 -8.55 -2.69
C VAL A 34 7.59 -9.49 -3.36
N ALA A 35 6.71 -8.96 -4.22
CA ALA A 35 5.73 -9.73 -4.96
C ALA A 35 6.40 -10.78 -5.86
N SER A 36 7.48 -10.43 -6.57
CA SER A 36 8.18 -11.37 -7.47
C SER A 36 8.71 -12.63 -6.75
N VAL A 37 9.05 -12.52 -5.46
CA VAL A 37 9.53 -13.64 -4.65
C VAL A 37 8.46 -14.25 -3.73
N SER A 38 7.27 -13.66 -3.67
CA SER A 38 6.15 -14.09 -2.81
C SER A 38 4.90 -14.55 -3.56
N GLN A 39 4.94 -14.62 -4.89
CA GLN A 39 3.79 -15.06 -5.73
C GLN A 39 3.16 -16.39 -5.29
N LEU A 40 3.95 -17.28 -4.67
CA LEU A 40 3.48 -18.55 -4.13
C LEU A 40 2.35 -18.37 -3.08
N PHE A 41 2.41 -17.32 -2.25
CA PHE A 41 1.48 -17.14 -1.14
C PHE A 41 0.08 -16.77 -1.63
N GLN A 42 -0.05 -15.81 -2.55
CA GLN A 42 -1.37 -15.39 -3.01
C GLN A 42 -1.86 -16.23 -4.18
N ILE A 43 -1.15 -16.23 -5.30
CA ILE A 43 -1.59 -16.95 -6.51
C ILE A 43 -1.40 -18.45 -6.35
N GLY A 44 -0.26 -18.89 -5.80
CA GLY A 44 0.04 -20.30 -5.64
C GLY A 44 -0.96 -21.04 -4.73
N LEU A 45 -1.22 -20.51 -3.53
CA LEU A 45 -2.19 -21.11 -2.60
C LEU A 45 -3.63 -21.00 -3.12
N TYR A 46 -3.98 -19.92 -3.83
CA TYR A 46 -5.27 -19.80 -4.50
C TYR A 46 -5.46 -20.90 -5.56
N VAL A 47 -4.48 -21.09 -6.46
CA VAL A 47 -4.50 -22.12 -7.50
C VAL A 47 -4.57 -23.52 -6.89
N LEU A 48 -3.79 -23.78 -5.83
CA LEU A 48 -3.81 -25.06 -5.12
C LEU A 48 -5.19 -25.34 -4.53
N THR A 49 -5.80 -24.35 -3.88
CA THR A 49 -7.15 -24.46 -3.31
C THR A 49 -8.18 -24.73 -4.40
N TRP A 50 -8.16 -23.94 -5.47
CA TRP A 50 -9.09 -24.10 -6.60
C TRP A 50 -8.97 -25.50 -7.23
N ARG A 51 -7.75 -25.99 -7.45
CA ARG A 51 -7.53 -27.32 -8.06
C ARG A 51 -7.97 -28.49 -7.18
N ARG A 52 -7.94 -28.33 -5.85
CA ARG A 52 -8.15 -29.44 -4.90
C ARG A 52 -9.56 -29.49 -4.33
N VAL A 53 -10.17 -28.34 -4.09
CA VAL A 53 -11.39 -28.24 -3.28
C VAL A 53 -12.43 -27.26 -3.85
N ALA A 54 -12.28 -26.78 -5.09
CA ALA A 54 -13.34 -25.99 -5.72
C ALA A 54 -14.63 -26.82 -5.84
N LEU A 55 -15.76 -26.22 -5.42
CA LEU A 55 -17.08 -26.86 -5.41
C LEU A 55 -17.74 -26.84 -6.79
N PHE A 56 -17.56 -25.73 -7.53
CA PHE A 56 -18.22 -25.52 -8.84
C PHE A 56 -17.27 -25.03 -9.94
N PRO A 57 -16.07 -25.64 -10.14
CA PRO A 57 -15.07 -25.15 -11.09
C PRO A 57 -15.50 -25.24 -12.58
N HIS A 58 -16.53 -26.04 -12.88
CA HIS A 58 -17.04 -26.27 -14.23
C HIS A 58 -18.47 -25.74 -14.43
N ALA A 59 -18.98 -24.91 -13.52
CA ALA A 59 -20.28 -24.28 -13.70
C ALA A 59 -20.26 -23.39 -14.96
N GLY A 60 -21.25 -23.58 -15.85
CA GLY A 60 -21.33 -22.83 -17.11
C GLY A 60 -21.38 -21.31 -16.93
N LEU A 61 -21.83 -20.83 -15.77
CA LEU A 61 -21.80 -19.42 -15.37
C LEU A 61 -20.40 -18.82 -15.52
N TRP A 62 -19.34 -19.52 -15.08
CA TRP A 62 -17.97 -19.01 -15.11
C TRP A 62 -17.44 -18.80 -16.53
N GLY A 63 -18.01 -19.48 -17.53
CA GLY A 63 -17.69 -19.27 -18.95
C GLY A 63 -18.43 -18.09 -19.60
N SER A 64 -19.40 -17.49 -18.91
CA SER A 64 -20.22 -16.39 -19.44
C SER A 64 -19.73 -15.01 -18.97
N VAL A 65 -20.14 -13.94 -19.65
CA VAL A 65 -19.86 -12.55 -19.23
C VAL A 65 -20.33 -12.27 -17.79
N TRP A 66 -21.44 -12.87 -17.37
CA TRP A 66 -21.97 -12.74 -16.02
C TRP A 66 -21.07 -13.39 -14.97
N GLY A 67 -20.38 -14.49 -15.30
CA GLY A 67 -19.39 -15.10 -14.41
C GLY A 67 -18.17 -14.20 -14.19
N TRP A 68 -17.71 -13.50 -15.22
CA TRP A 68 -16.63 -12.52 -15.10
C TRP A 68 -17.03 -11.30 -14.26
N LEU A 69 -18.22 -10.75 -14.50
CA LEU A 69 -18.76 -9.65 -13.70
C LEU A 69 -18.94 -10.06 -12.22
N LEU A 70 -19.46 -11.27 -12.00
CA LEU A 70 -19.58 -11.83 -10.65
C LEU A 70 -18.21 -12.00 -9.99
N ALA A 71 -17.19 -12.48 -10.71
CA ALA A 71 -15.83 -12.60 -10.18
C ALA A 71 -15.25 -11.24 -9.74
N ILE A 72 -15.52 -10.17 -10.48
CA ILE A 72 -15.12 -8.79 -10.10
C ILE A 72 -15.82 -8.36 -8.81
N VAL A 73 -17.15 -8.54 -8.72
CA VAL A 73 -17.93 -8.20 -7.53
C VAL A 73 -17.49 -9.05 -6.31
N MET A 74 -17.22 -10.33 -6.51
CA MET A 74 -16.70 -11.21 -5.46
C MET A 74 -15.30 -10.79 -5.00
N PHE A 75 -14.42 -10.39 -5.93
CA PHE A 75 -13.10 -9.89 -5.57
C PHE A 75 -13.23 -8.62 -4.72
N ASP A 76 -14.02 -7.65 -5.16
CA ASP A 76 -14.26 -6.40 -4.43
C ASP A 76 -14.86 -6.63 -3.04
N PHE A 77 -15.76 -7.62 -2.91
CA PHE A 77 -16.29 -8.04 -1.61
C PHE A 77 -15.23 -8.67 -0.71
N CYS A 78 -14.40 -9.57 -1.24
CA CYS A 78 -13.28 -10.15 -0.49
C CYS A 78 -12.26 -9.08 -0.08
N ASP A 79 -11.98 -8.13 -0.97
CA ASP A 79 -11.09 -7.00 -0.74
C ASP A 79 -11.64 -6.09 0.36
N TYR A 80 -12.95 -5.80 0.39
CA TYR A 80 -13.59 -5.07 1.49
C TYR A 80 -13.28 -5.69 2.86
N TRP A 81 -13.37 -7.02 3.00
CA TRP A 81 -13.08 -7.70 4.27
C TRP A 81 -11.60 -7.71 4.61
N LEU A 82 -10.72 -7.89 3.62
CA LEU A 82 -9.28 -7.77 3.83
C LEU A 82 -8.91 -6.36 4.26
N HIS A 83 -9.48 -5.36 3.60
CA HIS A 83 -9.25 -3.95 3.87
C HIS A 83 -9.75 -3.57 5.26
N ARG A 84 -10.97 -3.99 5.62
CA ARG A 84 -11.50 -3.85 6.98
C ARG A 84 -10.61 -4.52 8.03
N ALA A 85 -10.12 -5.72 7.79
CA ALA A 85 -9.15 -6.37 8.68
C ALA A 85 -7.86 -5.55 8.79
N GLY A 86 -7.44 -4.92 7.69
CA GLY A 86 -6.40 -3.89 7.60
C GLY A 86 -6.53 -2.77 8.62
N HIS A 87 -7.73 -2.40 9.04
CA HIS A 87 -7.96 -1.34 10.02
C HIS A 87 -8.35 -1.86 11.40
N GLU A 88 -9.01 -3.02 11.48
CA GLU A 88 -9.54 -3.57 12.75
C GLU A 88 -8.60 -4.59 13.45
N SER A 89 -7.49 -5.00 12.84
CA SER A 89 -6.51 -5.93 13.42
C SER A 89 -5.08 -5.39 13.32
N ALA A 90 -4.36 -5.34 14.44
CA ALA A 90 -3.05 -4.70 14.53
C ALA A 90 -1.98 -5.21 13.55
N VAL A 91 -1.91 -6.53 13.30
CA VAL A 91 -0.94 -7.11 12.34
C VAL A 91 -1.29 -6.77 10.89
N PHE A 92 -2.58 -6.73 10.55
CA PHE A 92 -3.05 -6.33 9.23
C PHE A 92 -2.88 -4.82 9.05
N TRP A 93 -3.12 -4.01 10.10
CA TRP A 93 -2.79 -2.59 10.13
C TRP A 93 -1.29 -2.36 9.99
N ALA A 94 -0.43 -3.11 10.65
CA ALA A 94 1.02 -2.97 10.48
C ALA A 94 1.45 -3.19 9.02
N ALA A 95 0.77 -4.08 8.30
CA ALA A 95 0.99 -4.31 6.88
C ALA A 95 0.42 -3.16 6.02
N HIS A 96 -0.83 -2.79 6.25
CA HIS A 96 -1.61 -1.87 5.43
C HIS A 96 -1.32 -0.39 5.72
N ALA A 97 -0.91 -0.04 6.94
CA ALA A 97 -0.54 1.33 7.32
C ALA A 97 0.54 1.93 6.44
N VAL A 98 1.38 1.10 5.79
CA VAL A 98 2.33 1.56 4.77
C VAL A 98 1.59 2.40 3.73
N HIS A 99 0.43 1.98 3.23
CA HIS A 99 -0.39 2.73 2.29
C HIS A 99 -0.84 4.09 2.84
N HIS A 100 -1.26 4.13 4.11
CA HIS A 100 -1.78 5.31 4.79
C HIS A 100 -0.71 6.31 5.29
N GLN A 101 0.58 5.98 5.23
CA GLN A 101 1.64 6.83 5.80
C GLN A 101 1.88 8.15 5.07
N SER A 102 1.46 8.29 3.81
CA SER A 102 1.61 9.56 3.08
C SER A 102 0.74 10.64 3.71
N GLN A 103 1.29 11.85 3.85
CA GLN A 103 0.57 13.01 4.39
C GLN A 103 0.01 13.91 3.28
N ASP A 104 0.21 13.53 2.02
CA ASP A 104 -0.42 14.10 0.84
C ASP A 104 -1.40 13.09 0.24
N PHE A 105 -2.41 13.56 -0.50
CA PHE A 105 -3.37 12.66 -1.12
C PHE A 105 -3.50 12.97 -2.62
N ASN A 106 -2.88 12.13 -3.43
CA ASN A 106 -2.79 12.29 -4.87
C ASN A 106 -2.48 10.93 -5.54
N LEU A 107 -2.35 10.89 -6.86
CA LEU A 107 -2.15 9.64 -7.58
C LEU A 107 -0.82 8.93 -7.28
N SER A 108 0.16 9.58 -6.63
CA SER A 108 1.32 8.85 -6.10
C SER A 108 0.96 8.05 -4.85
N THR A 109 0.03 8.54 -4.02
CA THR A 109 -0.47 7.82 -2.83
C THR A 109 -1.07 6.48 -3.22
N ALA A 110 -1.81 6.43 -4.33
CA ALA A 110 -2.31 5.17 -4.92
C ALA A 110 -1.19 4.16 -5.20
N LEU A 111 0.02 4.63 -5.54
CA LEU A 111 1.17 3.80 -5.87
C LEU A 111 2.05 3.49 -4.66
N ARG A 112 1.71 4.00 -3.47
CA ARG A 112 2.31 3.60 -2.20
C ARG A 112 1.72 2.26 -1.76
N GLN A 113 2.13 1.20 -2.45
CA GLN A 113 1.63 -0.15 -2.21
C GLN A 113 2.35 -0.79 -1.02
N GLU A 114 1.61 -1.42 -0.12
CA GLU A 114 2.18 -2.25 0.92
C GLU A 114 2.85 -3.52 0.36
N SER A 115 3.89 -4.00 1.03
CA SER A 115 4.67 -5.16 0.59
C SER A 115 4.39 -6.43 1.41
N THR A 116 3.71 -6.32 2.55
CA THR A 116 3.55 -7.43 3.51
C THR A 116 2.14 -8.01 3.60
N VAL A 117 1.12 -7.33 3.04
CA VAL A 117 -0.26 -7.85 2.98
C VAL A 117 -0.34 -9.17 2.22
N ALA A 118 0.48 -9.40 1.18
CA ALA A 118 0.47 -10.64 0.40
C ALA A 118 0.67 -11.91 1.25
N PHE A 119 1.40 -11.82 2.37
CA PHE A 119 1.64 -12.95 3.28
C PHE A 119 0.46 -13.24 4.23
N LEU A 120 -0.43 -12.25 4.43
CA LEU A 120 -1.52 -12.32 5.40
C LEU A 120 -2.90 -12.38 4.74
N GLY A 121 -3.07 -11.74 3.58
CA GLY A 121 -4.37 -11.49 2.95
C GLY A 121 -4.89 -12.61 2.07
N TRP A 122 -4.04 -13.55 1.64
CA TRP A 122 -4.45 -14.66 0.76
C TRP A 122 -5.66 -15.48 1.27
N PRO A 123 -5.89 -15.71 2.58
CA PRO A 123 -7.05 -16.46 3.06
C PRO A 123 -8.40 -15.80 2.70
N PHE A 124 -8.45 -14.46 2.62
CA PHE A 124 -9.67 -13.72 2.33
C PHE A 124 -10.21 -13.99 0.92
N TYR A 125 -9.35 -14.43 0.01
CA TYR A 125 -9.70 -14.74 -1.37
C TYR A 125 -10.04 -16.22 -1.61
N LEU A 126 -9.80 -17.11 -0.64
CA LEU A 126 -10.15 -18.53 -0.75
C LEU A 126 -11.65 -18.80 -1.00
N PRO A 127 -12.61 -18.01 -0.47
CA PRO A 127 -14.02 -18.18 -0.84
C PRO A 127 -14.27 -18.14 -2.35
N MET A 128 -13.53 -17.33 -3.11
CA MET A 128 -13.62 -17.31 -4.57
C MET A 128 -13.10 -18.62 -5.20
N ALA A 129 -11.97 -19.12 -4.72
CA ALA A 129 -11.41 -20.40 -5.16
C ALA A 129 -12.38 -21.56 -4.88
N LEU A 130 -12.98 -21.58 -3.68
CA LEU A 130 -13.99 -22.57 -3.28
C LEU A 130 -15.25 -22.49 -4.15
N ALA A 131 -15.71 -21.30 -4.49
CA ALA A 131 -16.84 -21.09 -5.40
C ALA A 131 -16.56 -21.56 -6.84
N GLY A 132 -15.29 -21.77 -7.19
CA GLY A 132 -14.87 -22.24 -8.51
C GLY A 132 -14.39 -21.14 -9.46
N VAL A 133 -14.19 -19.90 -8.98
CA VAL A 133 -13.65 -18.81 -9.80
C VAL A 133 -12.24 -19.18 -10.28
N ALA A 134 -12.08 -19.31 -11.60
CA ALA A 134 -10.83 -19.76 -12.18
C ALA A 134 -9.68 -18.77 -11.92
N PRO A 135 -8.42 -19.22 -11.81
CA PRO A 135 -7.27 -18.35 -11.52
C PRO A 135 -7.13 -17.14 -12.45
N GLN A 136 -7.41 -17.30 -13.75
CA GLN A 136 -7.40 -16.16 -14.68
C GLN A 136 -8.51 -15.13 -14.41
N GLN A 137 -9.68 -15.58 -13.93
CA GLN A 137 -10.78 -14.68 -13.55
C GLN A 137 -10.45 -13.94 -12.27
N PHE A 138 -9.85 -14.64 -11.30
CA PHE A 138 -9.34 -14.03 -10.07
C PHE A 138 -8.29 -12.96 -10.35
N ALA A 139 -7.29 -13.25 -11.19
CA ALA A 139 -6.25 -12.31 -11.54
C ALA A 139 -6.80 -11.07 -12.28
N LEU A 140 -7.70 -11.27 -13.25
CA LEU A 140 -8.32 -10.15 -13.96
C LEU A 140 -9.22 -9.31 -13.04
N ALA A 141 -10.02 -9.96 -12.19
CA ALA A 141 -10.87 -9.27 -11.23
C ALA A 141 -10.04 -8.39 -10.30
N GLY A 142 -8.94 -8.92 -9.76
CA GLY A 142 -8.00 -8.16 -8.94
C GLY A 142 -7.36 -6.99 -9.68
N LEU A 143 -6.97 -7.18 -10.95
CA LEU A 143 -6.45 -6.08 -11.78
C LEU A 143 -7.49 -4.98 -12.02
N VAL A 144 -8.75 -5.36 -12.29
CA VAL A 144 -9.83 -4.38 -12.48
C VAL A 144 -10.07 -3.57 -11.22
N VAL A 145 -10.16 -4.22 -10.06
CA VAL A 145 -10.37 -3.55 -8.76
C VAL A 145 -9.17 -2.67 -8.40
N LEU A 146 -7.94 -3.14 -8.62
CA LEU A 146 -6.72 -2.35 -8.43
C LEU A 146 -6.70 -1.08 -9.30
N LEU A 147 -6.99 -1.22 -10.60
CA LEU A 147 -7.02 -0.09 -11.53
C LEU A 147 -8.14 0.90 -11.19
N TYR A 148 -9.28 0.40 -10.70
CA TYR A 148 -10.35 1.26 -10.20
C TYR A 148 -9.88 2.09 -9.00
N GLN A 149 -9.20 1.47 -8.04
CA GLN A 149 -8.72 2.17 -6.84
C GLN A 149 -7.66 3.25 -7.15
N PHE A 150 -6.98 3.18 -8.31
CA PHE A 150 -5.98 4.19 -8.67
C PHE A 150 -6.57 5.61 -8.80
N TRP A 151 -7.68 5.79 -9.53
CA TRP A 151 -8.17 7.13 -9.87
C TRP A 151 -8.86 7.84 -8.70
N ILE A 152 -9.33 7.10 -7.70
CA ILE A 152 -9.98 7.66 -6.51
C ILE A 152 -8.99 8.33 -5.55
N HIS A 153 -7.69 8.26 -5.80
CA HIS A 153 -6.66 8.95 -5.02
C HIS A 153 -6.38 10.36 -5.56
N THR A 154 -7.28 11.30 -5.29
CA THR A 154 -7.07 12.69 -5.67
C THR A 154 -7.83 13.67 -4.77
N GLU A 155 -7.25 14.85 -4.53
CA GLU A 155 -7.94 16.00 -3.93
C GLU A 155 -8.67 16.90 -4.94
N HIS A 156 -8.47 16.67 -6.25
CA HIS A 156 -8.98 17.56 -7.29
C HIS A 156 -10.44 17.32 -7.68
N ILE A 157 -10.98 16.14 -7.35
CA ILE A 157 -12.36 15.77 -7.63
C ILE A 157 -13.15 15.82 -6.32
N GLY A 158 -14.17 16.67 -6.25
CA GLY A 158 -15.05 16.82 -5.09
C GLY A 158 -16.02 15.64 -4.92
N LYS A 159 -17.14 15.90 -4.25
CA LYS A 159 -18.26 14.95 -4.16
C LYS A 159 -18.94 14.77 -5.53
N LEU A 160 -19.33 13.55 -5.86
CA LEU A 160 -20.00 13.19 -7.12
C LEU A 160 -21.48 12.82 -6.91
N GLY A 161 -22.01 13.05 -5.71
CA GLY A 161 -23.45 12.97 -5.43
C GLY A 161 -23.95 11.54 -5.35
N TRP A 162 -24.69 11.07 -6.36
CA TRP A 162 -25.22 9.69 -6.36
C TRP A 162 -24.10 8.65 -6.47
N PHE A 163 -22.99 9.00 -7.14
CA PHE A 163 -21.87 8.10 -7.37
C PHE A 163 -21.23 7.68 -6.04
N ASP A 164 -20.99 8.64 -5.13
CA ASP A 164 -20.44 8.44 -3.77
C ASP A 164 -21.31 7.53 -2.87
N ARG A 165 -22.49 7.14 -3.35
CA ARG A 165 -23.42 6.24 -2.65
C ARG A 165 -23.37 4.80 -3.16
N VAL A 166 -22.85 4.58 -4.37
CA VAL A 166 -22.83 3.28 -5.06
C VAL A 166 -21.40 2.79 -5.26
N PHE A 167 -20.53 3.69 -5.71
CA PHE A 167 -19.14 3.41 -6.02
C PHE A 167 -18.23 4.22 -5.11
N SER A 168 -17.05 3.69 -4.82
CA SER A 168 -16.02 4.45 -4.11
C SER A 168 -15.57 5.60 -5.00
N SER A 169 -15.69 6.81 -4.48
CA SER A 169 -15.28 8.06 -5.13
C SER A 169 -14.01 8.62 -4.49
N PRO A 170 -13.38 9.65 -5.09
CA PRO A 170 -12.32 10.39 -4.43
C PRO A 170 -12.72 10.96 -3.07
N SER A 171 -13.98 11.39 -2.91
CA SER A 171 -14.48 11.88 -1.62
C SER A 171 -14.53 10.78 -0.56
N ASN A 172 -15.04 9.59 -0.92
CA ASN A 172 -15.08 8.46 0.00
C ASN A 172 -13.67 8.02 0.41
N HIS A 173 -12.75 8.00 -0.54
CA HIS A 173 -11.39 7.52 -0.29
C HIS A 173 -10.51 8.55 0.44
N ARG A 174 -10.77 9.86 0.28
CA ARG A 174 -10.15 10.87 1.15
C ARG A 174 -10.53 10.70 2.62
N VAL A 175 -11.82 10.41 2.90
CA VAL A 175 -12.28 10.08 4.26
C VAL A 175 -11.55 8.87 4.79
N HIS A 176 -11.43 7.82 3.98
CA HIS A 176 -10.72 6.61 4.35
C HIS A 176 -9.24 6.85 4.74
N HIS A 177 -8.54 7.73 4.02
CA HIS A 177 -7.15 8.07 4.31
C HIS A 177 -6.97 9.11 5.43
N ALA A 178 -8.05 9.57 6.05
CA ALA A 178 -8.01 10.65 7.00
C ALA A 178 -7.70 10.17 8.43
N VAL A 179 -7.06 11.04 9.22
CA VAL A 179 -6.81 10.83 10.64
C VAL A 179 -7.79 11.58 11.54
N ASN A 180 -8.74 12.33 10.99
CA ASN A 180 -9.79 13.00 11.76
C ASN A 180 -10.63 11.96 12.55
N ASP A 181 -11.03 12.28 13.79
CA ASP A 181 -11.74 11.33 14.68
C ASP A 181 -13.00 10.72 14.03
N GLN A 182 -13.80 11.53 13.32
CA GLN A 182 -15.03 11.08 12.66
C GLN A 182 -14.80 10.15 11.45
N TYR A 183 -13.58 10.10 10.92
CA TYR A 183 -13.24 9.35 9.70
C TYR A 183 -12.44 8.08 9.95
N LEU A 184 -12.03 7.83 11.20
CA LEU A 184 -11.31 6.61 11.55
C LEU A 184 -12.16 5.37 11.28
N ASP A 185 -11.52 4.36 10.70
CA ASP A 185 -12.11 3.03 10.50
C ASP A 185 -13.40 3.12 9.65
N LYS A 186 -13.35 3.94 8.58
CA LYS A 186 -14.46 4.17 7.63
C LYS A 186 -14.07 3.93 6.18
N ASN A 187 -15.08 3.66 5.36
CA ASN A 187 -15.03 3.61 3.89
C ASN A 187 -13.98 2.64 3.32
N TYR A 188 -14.09 1.35 3.67
CA TYR A 188 -13.18 0.29 3.23
C TYR A 188 -13.41 -0.22 1.80
N GLY A 189 -14.54 0.13 1.16
CA GLY A 189 -14.85 -0.33 -0.20
C GLY A 189 -13.81 0.14 -1.21
N GLY A 190 -13.21 -0.80 -1.95
CA GLY A 190 -12.25 -0.50 -3.01
C GLY A 190 -12.95 0.11 -4.23
N MET A 191 -13.87 -0.64 -4.84
CA MET A 191 -14.68 -0.19 -5.96
C MET A 191 -16.11 0.15 -5.57
N LEU A 192 -16.78 -0.69 -4.78
CA LEU A 192 -18.15 -0.46 -4.35
C LEU A 192 -18.21 0.02 -2.90
N ILE A 193 -18.69 1.25 -2.70
CA ILE A 193 -18.93 1.81 -1.36
C ILE A 193 -20.18 1.21 -0.68
N ILE A 194 -20.96 0.42 -1.43
CA ILE A 194 -22.16 -0.25 -0.92
C ILE A 194 -21.82 -1.18 0.25
N TRP A 195 -20.66 -1.82 0.25
CA TRP A 195 -20.25 -2.68 1.36
C TRP A 195 -20.19 -1.92 2.68
N ASP A 196 -19.64 -0.71 2.67
CA ASP A 196 -19.62 0.14 3.86
C ASP A 196 -21.00 0.52 4.36
N ARG A 197 -21.96 0.69 3.46
CA ARG A 197 -23.35 0.96 3.85
C ARG A 197 -24.02 -0.27 4.44
N LEU A 198 -23.80 -1.43 3.84
CA LEU A 198 -24.36 -2.71 4.31
C LEU A 198 -23.80 -3.11 5.67
N PHE A 199 -22.51 -2.84 5.93
CA PHE A 199 -21.80 -3.27 7.13
C PHE A 199 -21.54 -2.15 8.14
N GLY A 200 -22.11 -0.95 7.94
CA GLY A 200 -22.13 0.14 8.91
C GLY A 200 -20.81 0.90 9.08
N THR A 201 -19.95 0.90 8.06
CA THR A 201 -18.62 1.54 8.06
C THR A 201 -18.55 2.78 7.16
N PHE A 202 -19.68 3.21 6.58
CA PHE A 202 -19.73 4.41 5.74
C PHE A 202 -19.62 5.70 6.56
N ALA A 203 -18.84 6.67 6.07
CA ALA A 203 -18.84 8.05 6.50
C ALA A 203 -18.75 9.01 5.31
N GLU A 204 -19.44 10.14 5.40
CA GLU A 204 -19.41 11.19 4.39
C GLU A 204 -18.27 12.19 4.67
N GLU A 205 -17.70 12.81 3.63
CA GLU A 205 -16.70 13.87 3.78
C GLU A 205 -17.39 15.18 4.20
N GLU A 206 -17.47 15.48 5.49
CA GLU A 206 -18.09 16.69 6.05
C GLU A 206 -17.08 17.82 6.29
N GLU A 207 -15.95 17.49 6.93
CA GLU A 207 -14.79 18.34 7.16
C GLU A 207 -13.61 17.99 6.25
N LYS A 208 -12.71 18.96 6.05
CA LYS A 208 -11.48 18.76 5.29
C LYS A 208 -10.61 17.65 5.91
N PRO A 209 -10.30 16.58 5.17
CA PRO A 209 -9.43 15.51 5.63
C PRO A 209 -7.99 15.97 5.94
N VAL A 210 -7.40 15.40 6.98
CA VAL A 210 -5.97 15.44 7.28
C VAL A 210 -5.42 14.03 7.09
N TYR A 211 -4.36 13.86 6.31
CA TYR A 211 -3.86 12.53 5.91
C TYR A 211 -2.65 12.09 6.74
N GLY A 212 -2.34 10.79 6.64
CA GLY A 212 -1.23 10.14 7.32
C GLY A 212 -1.74 9.05 8.27
N THR A 213 -0.96 8.78 9.32
CA THR A 213 -1.31 7.84 10.38
C THR A 213 -1.34 8.55 11.73
N ARG A 214 -2.15 8.05 12.67
CA ARG A 214 -2.20 8.60 14.06
C ARG A 214 -0.86 8.54 14.79
N THR A 215 -0.03 7.57 14.43
CA THR A 215 1.38 7.52 14.77
C THR A 215 2.18 7.88 13.52
N PRO A 216 2.52 9.17 13.30
CA PRO A 216 3.11 9.61 12.05
C PRO A 216 4.50 9.00 11.83
N LEU A 217 4.78 8.57 10.59
CA LEU A 217 6.05 7.93 10.22
C LEU A 217 7.27 8.86 10.43
N ASN A 218 7.12 10.14 10.06
CA ASN A 218 8.17 11.17 10.14
C ASN A 218 9.54 10.72 9.58
N SER A 219 9.53 10.02 8.45
CA SER A 219 10.73 9.53 7.79
C SER A 219 10.47 9.21 6.32
N TRP A 220 11.50 9.35 5.50
CA TRP A 220 11.53 8.87 4.11
C TRP A 220 12.24 7.51 3.97
N SER A 221 12.58 6.85 5.08
CA SER A 221 13.24 5.55 5.06
C SER A 221 12.28 4.45 4.60
N LEU A 222 12.66 3.79 3.49
CA LEU A 222 11.92 2.68 2.92
C LEU A 222 11.65 1.55 3.92
N LEU A 223 12.70 1.08 4.60
CA LEU A 223 12.60 -0.06 5.52
C LEU A 223 11.91 0.34 6.83
N TRP A 224 12.10 1.57 7.29
CA TRP A 224 11.42 2.05 8.49
C TRP A 224 9.91 2.20 8.27
N ALA A 225 9.47 2.60 7.09
CA ALA A 225 8.05 2.63 6.74
C ALA A 225 7.36 1.29 7.03
N VAL A 226 7.99 0.17 6.63
CA VAL A 226 7.48 -1.17 6.93
C VAL A 226 7.66 -1.52 8.41
N ALA A 227 8.87 -1.35 8.96
CA ALA A 227 9.18 -1.78 10.32
C ALA A 227 8.41 -1.02 11.41
N SER A 228 8.03 0.24 11.15
CA SER A 228 7.34 1.12 12.10
C SER A 228 5.96 0.61 12.52
N GLY A 229 5.27 -0.17 11.67
CA GLY A 229 4.01 -0.82 12.03
C GLY A 229 4.20 -2.03 12.96
N TYR A 230 5.27 -2.80 12.76
CA TYR A 230 5.50 -4.06 13.49
C TYR A 230 6.30 -3.89 14.79
N MET A 231 7.23 -2.95 14.84
CA MET A 231 8.12 -2.75 15.99
C MET A 231 7.36 -2.45 17.29
N PRO A 232 6.34 -1.57 17.32
CA PRO A 232 5.55 -1.33 18.55
C PRO A 232 4.80 -2.57 19.01
N LEU A 233 4.26 -3.37 18.09
CA LEU A 233 3.56 -4.62 18.42
C LEU A 233 4.50 -5.64 19.06
N TRP A 234 5.71 -5.79 18.51
CA TRP A 234 6.72 -6.66 19.11
C TRP A 234 7.15 -6.18 20.50
N GLN A 235 7.37 -4.88 20.68
CA GLN A 235 7.71 -4.31 21.99
C GLN A 235 6.59 -4.52 23.00
N MET A 236 5.33 -4.30 22.60
CA MET A 236 4.15 -4.52 23.44
C MET A 236 3.99 -6.00 23.81
N ALA A 237 4.17 -6.91 22.86
CA ALA A 237 4.16 -8.36 23.11
C ALA A 237 5.26 -8.79 24.09
N ARG A 238 6.44 -8.15 24.06
CA ARG A 238 7.50 -8.42 25.05
C ARG A 238 7.13 -7.93 26.45
N ARG A 239 6.53 -6.75 26.57
CA ARG A 239 6.09 -6.14 27.85
C ARG A 239 4.87 -6.83 28.45
N ALA A 240 4.01 -7.44 27.63
CA ALA A 240 2.81 -8.14 28.09
C ALA A 240 3.16 -9.20 29.16
N PRO A 241 2.53 -9.14 30.36
CA PRO A 241 2.85 -10.05 31.46
C PRO A 241 2.36 -11.48 31.20
N ARG A 242 1.22 -11.62 30.50
CA ARG A 242 0.62 -12.93 30.19
C ARG A 242 1.03 -13.39 28.79
N TRP A 243 1.37 -14.67 28.65
CA TRP A 243 1.77 -15.25 27.36
C TRP A 243 0.68 -15.12 26.28
N GLN A 244 -0.59 -15.24 26.66
CA GLN A 244 -1.72 -15.07 25.73
C GLN A 244 -1.76 -13.66 25.13
N ASP A 245 -1.44 -12.65 25.95
CA ASP A 245 -1.49 -11.27 25.52
C ASP A 245 -0.34 -10.97 24.55
N LYS A 246 0.78 -11.70 24.64
CA LYS A 246 1.87 -11.64 23.64
C LYS A 246 1.40 -12.00 22.23
N ILE A 247 0.37 -12.84 22.11
CA ILE A 247 -0.26 -13.21 20.83
C ILE A 247 -1.40 -12.24 20.51
N LYS A 248 -2.27 -11.92 21.49
CA LYS A 248 -3.42 -11.04 21.26
C LYS A 248 -3.06 -9.65 20.76
N VAL A 249 -1.91 -9.09 21.16
CA VAL A 249 -1.41 -7.79 20.66
C VAL A 249 -1.43 -7.72 19.13
N TRP A 250 -1.17 -8.83 18.44
CA TRP A 250 -1.10 -8.87 16.98
C TRP A 250 -2.47 -8.90 16.31
N PHE A 251 -3.50 -9.44 16.96
CA PHE A 251 -4.81 -9.69 16.34
C PHE A 251 -5.94 -8.86 16.92
N LYS A 252 -5.69 -8.13 18.01
CA LYS A 252 -6.64 -7.14 18.55
C LYS A 252 -6.57 -5.86 17.74
N ALA A 253 -7.56 -4.98 17.96
CA ALA A 253 -7.63 -3.68 17.31
C ALA A 253 -6.34 -2.86 17.54
N PRO A 254 -5.91 -2.05 16.55
CA PRO A 254 -4.83 -1.09 16.74
C PRO A 254 -5.06 -0.24 18.00
N GLY A 255 -4.02 -0.09 18.83
CA GLY A 255 -4.12 0.62 20.11
C GLY A 255 -4.62 -0.21 21.30
N TRP A 256 -4.98 -1.50 21.11
CA TRP A 256 -5.29 -2.37 22.24
C TRP A 256 -4.07 -2.58 23.15
N LEU A 257 -4.29 -2.43 24.47
CA LEU A 257 -3.27 -2.63 25.48
C LEU A 257 -3.53 -3.91 26.29
N PRO A 258 -2.50 -4.73 26.56
CA PRO A 258 -2.58 -5.82 27.53
C PRO A 258 -3.01 -5.32 28.91
N PRO A 259 -3.84 -6.08 29.66
CA PRO A 259 -4.20 -5.72 31.02
C PRO A 259 -2.97 -5.46 31.90
N GLY A 260 -2.95 -4.31 32.58
CA GLY A 260 -1.84 -3.89 33.44
C GLY A 260 -0.67 -3.20 32.72
N VAL A 261 -0.78 -2.95 31.41
CA VAL A 261 0.16 -2.13 30.65
C VAL A 261 -0.49 -0.78 30.35
N SER A 262 0.18 0.32 30.71
CA SER A 262 -0.22 1.68 30.32
C SER A 262 0.39 2.06 28.99
N ASP A 263 -0.28 2.95 28.27
CA ASP A 263 0.31 3.72 27.19
C ASP A 263 0.66 5.11 27.71
N ASP A 264 1.96 5.41 27.73
CA ASP A 264 2.48 6.71 28.18
C ASP A 264 2.66 7.67 26.97
N SER A 265 2.14 7.30 25.79
CA SER A 265 2.19 8.15 24.60
C SER A 265 1.32 9.39 24.77
N ALA A 266 1.74 10.49 24.13
CA ALA A 266 0.94 11.71 24.11
C ALA A 266 -0.37 11.47 23.33
N PRO A 267 -1.50 12.04 23.79
CA PRO A 267 -2.74 11.99 23.04
C PRO A 267 -2.57 12.50 21.61
N PHE A 268 -3.32 11.91 20.67
CA PHE A 268 -3.32 12.36 19.29
C PHE A 268 -3.80 13.82 19.19
N ASP A 269 -3.09 14.61 18.38
CA ASP A 269 -3.40 16.02 18.13
C ASP A 269 -3.53 16.26 16.61
N LEU A 270 -4.76 16.59 16.19
CA LEU A 270 -5.07 16.87 14.80
C LEU A 270 -4.37 18.13 14.28
N GLN A 271 -4.11 19.15 15.11
CA GLN A 271 -3.37 20.35 14.70
C GLN A 271 -1.92 20.01 14.41
N ARG A 272 -1.30 19.19 15.26
CA ARG A 272 0.04 18.67 15.01
C ARG A 272 0.09 17.81 13.74
N ALA A 273 -0.92 16.99 13.49
CA ALA A 273 -1.00 16.17 12.28
C ALA A 273 -1.08 16.99 10.98
N ARG A 274 -1.58 18.24 11.02
CA ARG A 274 -1.55 19.15 9.87
C ARG A 274 -0.14 19.61 9.49
N GLN A 275 0.81 19.54 10.43
CA GLN A 275 2.21 19.82 10.16
C GLN A 275 2.85 18.59 9.51
N ARG A 276 2.90 18.59 8.18
CA ARG A 276 3.46 17.49 7.40
C ARG A 276 4.98 17.45 7.56
N PHE A 277 5.53 16.25 7.63
CA PHE A 277 6.96 15.99 7.58
C PHE A 277 7.49 16.35 6.20
N ASP A 278 8.38 17.34 6.12
CA ASP A 278 9.08 17.74 4.89
C ASP A 278 10.43 18.40 5.22
N PRO A 279 11.43 17.62 5.67
CA PRO A 279 12.75 18.18 5.91
C PRO A 279 13.29 18.83 4.61
N PRO A 280 13.88 20.03 4.69
CA PRO A 280 14.39 20.71 3.50
C PRO A 280 15.51 19.89 2.85
N LEU A 281 15.46 19.82 1.52
CA LEU A 281 16.49 19.13 0.74
C LEU A 281 17.80 19.91 0.76
N VAL A 282 18.92 19.18 0.87
CA VAL A 282 20.25 19.77 0.69
C VAL A 282 20.44 20.19 -0.78
N ALA A 283 21.28 21.20 -1.02
CA ALA A 283 21.53 21.71 -2.37
C ALA A 283 21.95 20.58 -3.35
N GLY A 284 21.30 20.52 -4.50
CA GLY A 284 21.54 19.49 -5.52
C GLY A 284 20.93 18.11 -5.22
N ALA A 285 20.26 17.90 -4.08
CA ALA A 285 19.63 16.61 -3.78
C ALA A 285 18.45 16.28 -4.70
N ALA A 286 17.61 17.26 -5.04
CA ALA A 286 16.44 17.04 -5.89
C ALA A 286 16.77 16.42 -7.27
N PRO A 287 17.68 16.98 -8.10
CA PRO A 287 18.01 16.39 -9.40
C PRO A 287 18.67 15.02 -9.27
N VAL A 288 19.51 14.80 -8.24
CA VAL A 288 20.14 13.48 -8.01
C VAL A 288 19.11 12.45 -7.56
N ALA A 289 18.16 12.82 -6.70
CA ALA A 289 17.07 11.95 -6.29
C ALA A 289 16.19 11.53 -7.47
N LEU A 290 15.86 12.46 -8.36
CA LEU A 290 15.09 12.18 -9.58
C LEU A 290 15.84 11.24 -10.54
N LEU A 291 17.13 11.51 -10.79
CA LEU A 291 17.97 10.65 -11.63
C LEU A 291 18.10 9.24 -11.04
N GLN A 292 18.45 9.15 -9.76
CA GLN A 292 18.58 7.86 -9.07
C GLN A 292 17.27 7.08 -9.09
N PHE A 293 16.14 7.74 -8.82
CA PHE A 293 14.84 7.09 -8.88
C PHE A 293 14.53 6.58 -10.29
N ALA A 294 14.83 7.36 -11.34
CA ALA A 294 14.66 6.91 -12.73
C ALA A 294 15.53 5.67 -13.03
N LEU A 295 16.79 5.65 -12.59
CA LEU A 295 17.66 4.48 -12.74
C LEU A 295 17.12 3.25 -12.00
N LEU A 296 16.63 3.44 -10.76
CA LEU A 296 15.98 2.38 -9.98
C LEU A 296 14.72 1.84 -10.67
N MET A 297 13.92 2.70 -11.29
CA MET A 297 12.73 2.30 -12.06
C MET A 297 13.11 1.44 -13.26
N VAL A 298 14.09 1.89 -14.06
CA VAL A 298 14.55 1.16 -15.25
C VAL A 298 15.17 -0.19 -14.86
N ALA A 299 16.07 -0.18 -13.86
CA ALA A 299 16.70 -1.38 -13.33
C ALA A 299 15.67 -2.36 -12.73
N GLY A 300 14.70 -1.84 -11.98
CA GLY A 300 13.60 -2.63 -11.41
C GLY A 300 12.69 -3.24 -12.46
N ALA A 301 12.35 -2.49 -13.52
CA ALA A 301 11.57 -3.00 -14.64
C ALA A 301 12.31 -4.12 -15.39
N GLY A 302 13.60 -3.92 -15.69
CA GLY A 302 14.44 -4.96 -16.28
C GLY A 302 14.58 -6.19 -15.38
N TYR A 303 14.69 -6.00 -14.07
CA TYR A 303 14.71 -7.08 -13.09
C TYR A 303 13.43 -7.92 -13.14
N LEU A 304 12.25 -7.26 -13.10
CA LEU A 304 10.97 -7.97 -13.15
C LEU A 304 10.78 -8.69 -14.49
N TRP A 305 11.14 -8.05 -15.60
CA TRP A 305 11.04 -8.61 -16.95
C TRP A 305 11.87 -9.89 -17.12
N GLN A 306 13.06 -9.94 -16.53
CA GLN A 306 13.96 -11.09 -16.65
C GLN A 306 13.87 -12.07 -15.47
N SER A 307 13.03 -11.80 -14.47
CA SER A 307 13.02 -12.54 -13.20
C SER A 307 12.84 -14.06 -13.37
N ASP A 308 12.00 -14.49 -14.31
CA ASP A 308 11.74 -15.91 -14.61
C ASP A 308 12.94 -16.65 -15.22
N ALA A 309 13.91 -15.91 -15.79
CA ALA A 309 15.10 -16.47 -16.42
C ALA A 309 16.33 -16.48 -15.50
N MET A 310 16.24 -15.86 -14.31
CA MET A 310 17.38 -15.69 -13.41
C MET A 310 17.55 -16.86 -12.45
N GLY A 311 18.80 -17.26 -12.20
CA GLY A 311 19.12 -18.09 -11.05
C GLY A 311 18.82 -17.38 -9.73
N SER A 312 18.39 -18.13 -8.70
CA SER A 312 17.94 -17.56 -7.42
C SER A 312 18.97 -16.65 -6.74
N GLY A 313 20.26 -17.01 -6.76
CA GLY A 313 21.33 -16.18 -6.19
C GLY A 313 21.44 -14.81 -6.84
N LEU A 314 21.32 -14.75 -8.18
CA LEU A 314 21.31 -13.49 -8.93
C LEU A 314 20.03 -12.70 -8.61
N LEU A 315 18.88 -13.35 -8.63
CA LEU A 315 17.58 -12.74 -8.32
C LEU A 315 17.59 -12.04 -6.95
N TRP A 316 18.08 -12.71 -5.91
CA TRP A 316 18.19 -12.14 -4.57
C TRP A 316 19.24 -11.03 -4.48
N GLY A 317 20.41 -11.20 -5.12
CA GLY A 317 21.45 -10.18 -5.15
C GLY A 317 20.97 -8.87 -5.78
N LEU A 318 20.23 -8.97 -6.89
CA LEU A 318 19.65 -7.81 -7.58
C LEU A 318 18.54 -7.14 -6.77
N ALA A 319 17.65 -7.94 -6.16
CA ALA A 319 16.61 -7.39 -5.29
C ALA A 319 17.22 -6.61 -4.10
N LEU A 320 18.24 -7.15 -3.44
CA LEU A 320 18.94 -6.49 -2.34
C LEU A 320 19.63 -5.20 -2.79
N LEU A 321 20.24 -5.19 -3.98
CA LEU A 321 20.85 -3.99 -4.54
C LEU A 321 19.81 -2.89 -4.82
N LEU A 322 18.67 -3.25 -5.41
CA LEU A 322 17.57 -2.30 -5.65
C LEU A 322 17.01 -1.75 -4.33
N ILE A 323 16.82 -2.61 -3.32
CA ILE A 323 16.38 -2.20 -1.98
C ILE A 323 17.40 -1.26 -1.33
N ALA A 324 18.70 -1.55 -1.44
CA ALA A 324 19.76 -0.68 -0.93
C ALA A 324 19.73 0.69 -1.62
N GLY A 325 19.45 0.73 -2.92
CA GLY A 325 19.32 1.99 -3.63
C GLY A 325 18.09 2.81 -3.26
N LEU A 326 16.94 2.15 -3.08
CA LEU A 326 15.73 2.80 -2.55
C LEU A 326 15.94 3.31 -1.11
N ALA A 327 16.67 2.58 -0.27
CA ALA A 327 17.03 3.04 1.07
C ALA A 327 17.98 4.25 1.03
N GLY A 328 18.93 4.26 0.09
CA GLY A 328 19.82 5.38 -0.18
C GLY A 328 19.05 6.64 -0.62
N LEU A 329 18.09 6.49 -1.52
CA LEU A 329 17.20 7.56 -1.97
C LEU A 329 16.45 8.19 -0.78
N GLY A 330 15.84 7.37 0.08
CA GLY A 330 15.21 7.85 1.32
C GLY A 330 16.18 8.59 2.24
N GLY A 331 17.44 8.12 2.31
CA GLY A 331 18.55 8.79 3.02
C GLY A 331 18.89 10.18 2.47
N LEU A 332 18.89 10.35 1.15
CA LEU A 332 19.12 11.62 0.47
C LEU A 332 17.96 12.59 0.71
N LEU A 333 16.72 12.12 0.54
CA LEU A 333 15.51 12.94 0.70
C LEU A 333 15.33 13.50 2.12
N GLN A 334 15.88 12.83 3.13
CA GLN A 334 15.83 13.28 4.53
C GLN A 334 17.12 13.98 5.00
N GLY A 335 18.04 14.31 4.07
CA GLY A 335 19.29 15.03 4.37
C GLY A 335 20.34 14.23 5.16
N ARG A 336 20.18 12.92 5.30
CA ARG A 336 21.16 12.05 5.98
C ARG A 336 22.32 11.65 5.09
N LEU A 337 22.11 11.62 3.77
CA LEU A 337 23.14 11.36 2.77
C LEU A 337 23.37 12.60 1.90
N ARG A 338 24.61 12.79 1.46
CA ARG A 338 24.95 13.82 0.47
C ARG A 338 24.79 13.24 -0.93
N PRO A 339 24.48 14.06 -1.96
CA PRO A 339 24.32 13.57 -3.33
C PRO A 339 25.52 12.73 -3.82
N ARG A 340 26.74 13.19 -3.53
CA ARG A 340 27.99 12.47 -3.89
C ARG A 340 28.12 11.07 -3.29
N SER A 341 27.45 10.79 -2.18
CA SER A 341 27.51 9.48 -1.50
C SER A 341 26.81 8.38 -2.29
N LEU A 342 25.97 8.74 -3.27
CA LEU A 342 25.18 7.80 -4.06
C LEU A 342 25.76 7.54 -5.46
N LEU A 343 26.79 8.29 -5.88
CA LEU A 343 27.36 8.16 -7.23
C LEU A 343 27.81 6.74 -7.58
N GLY A 344 28.48 6.03 -6.64
CA GLY A 344 28.92 4.66 -6.88
C GLY A 344 27.75 3.68 -7.08
N LEU A 345 26.66 3.88 -6.34
CA LEU A 345 25.43 3.13 -6.50
C LEU A 345 24.74 3.48 -7.82
N ASP A 346 24.71 4.75 -8.21
CA ASP A 346 24.10 5.19 -9.47
C ASP A 346 24.82 4.60 -10.69
N VAL A 347 26.16 4.54 -10.66
CA VAL A 347 26.97 3.85 -11.68
C VAL A 347 26.62 2.37 -11.75
N LEU A 348 26.52 1.70 -10.58
CA LEU A 348 26.17 0.28 -10.52
C LEU A 348 24.76 0.03 -11.07
N LEU A 349 23.78 0.86 -10.72
CA LEU A 349 22.40 0.78 -11.21
C LEU A 349 22.31 1.04 -12.73
N LEU A 350 23.10 1.97 -13.25
CA LEU A 350 23.18 2.25 -14.69
C LEU A 350 23.73 1.04 -15.46
N LEU A 351 24.82 0.44 -14.96
CA LEU A 351 25.38 -0.78 -15.55
C LEU A 351 24.37 -1.93 -15.50
N LEU A 352 23.66 -2.06 -14.38
CA LEU A 352 22.62 -3.07 -14.21
C LEU A 352 21.48 -2.88 -15.21
N ALA A 353 20.96 -1.67 -15.34
CA ALA A 353 19.91 -1.34 -16.30
C ALA A 353 20.34 -1.68 -17.73
N GLY A 354 21.59 -1.37 -18.11
CA GLY A 354 22.13 -1.72 -19.42
C GLY A 354 22.27 -3.23 -19.67
N LEU A 355 22.47 -4.03 -18.62
CA LEU A 355 22.54 -5.49 -18.71
C LEU A 355 21.14 -6.12 -18.76
N LEU A 356 20.20 -5.64 -17.95
CA LEU A 356 18.83 -6.16 -17.83
C LEU A 356 17.87 -5.71 -18.94
N LEU A 357 18.31 -4.83 -19.83
CA LEU A 357 17.53 -4.42 -21.00
C LEU A 357 18.03 -5.04 -22.31
N ARG A 358 19.03 -5.92 -22.25
CA ARG A 358 19.44 -6.80 -23.34
C ARG A 358 18.68 -8.11 -23.25
#